data_AF-A0A6P2CU67-F1
#
_entry.id   AF-A0A6P2CU67-F1
#
_cell.length_a   1.000
_cell.length_b   1.000
_cell.length_c   1.000
_cell.angle_alpha   90.00
_cell.angle_beta   90.00
_cell.angle_gamma   90.00
#
_symmetry.space_group_name_H-M   'P 1'
#
loop_
_entity.id
_entity.type
_entity.pdbx_description
1 polymer ?
#
loop_
_entity_poly.entity_id
_entity_poly.type
_entity_poly.pdbx_seq_one_letter_code
_entity_poly.pdbx_strand_id
1 'polypeptide(L)'
;MAQRLTAKEQVQSMLDRGWVWRDDYTDVLVHPQDHSLSATYDRDTGTLTFSPELLEALERIIPTPPNRNPRYWRDEQKNHVPKS
;
A
#
# COMPACT_ATOMS: atom_id res chain seq x y z
N MET A 1 -9.20 14.81 -10.16
CA MET A 1 -9.41 14.80 -8.70
C MET A 1 -9.19 13.38 -8.22
N ALA A 2 -8.29 13.14 -7.28
CA ALA A 2 -8.06 11.81 -6.73
C ALA A 2 -9.30 11.43 -5.91
N GLN A 3 -10.15 10.57 -6.46
CA GLN A 3 -11.29 10.04 -5.71
C GLN A 3 -10.69 9.22 -4.57
N ARG A 4 -10.89 9.67 -3.32
CA ARG A 4 -10.55 8.86 -2.15
C ARG A 4 -11.46 7.65 -2.20
N LEU A 5 -10.87 6.48 -2.45
CA LEU A 5 -11.59 5.20 -2.36
C LEU A 5 -12.24 5.12 -0.97
N THR A 6 -13.49 4.73 -0.94
CA THR A 6 -14.16 4.35 0.30
C THR A 6 -13.44 3.12 0.90
N ALA A 7 -13.54 2.90 2.21
CA ALA A 7 -12.91 1.75 2.86
C ALA A 7 -13.30 0.42 2.19
N LYS A 8 -14.54 0.30 1.73
CA LYS A 8 -15.04 -0.87 1.00
C LYS A 8 -14.36 -1.04 -0.36
N GLU A 9 -14.21 0.04 -1.13
CA GLU A 9 -13.48 0.01 -2.41
C GLU A 9 -11.99 -0.29 -2.20
N GLN A 10 -11.43 0.17 -1.08
CA GLN A 10 -10.04 -0.09 -0.72
C GLN A 10 -9.83 -1.56 -0.34
N VAL A 11 -10.75 -2.16 0.44
CA VAL A 11 -10.78 -3.61 0.71
C VAL A 11 -10.87 -4.40 -0.58
N GLN A 12 -11.79 -4.03 -1.49
CA GLN A 12 -11.91 -4.70 -2.78
C GLN A 12 -10.61 -4.62 -3.58
N SER A 13 -9.97 -3.44 -3.64
CA SER A 13 -8.70 -3.29 -4.33
C SER A 13 -7.57 -4.11 -3.68
N MET A 14 -7.60 -4.35 -2.37
CA MET A 14 -6.63 -5.20 -1.68
C MET A 14 -6.85 -6.67 -2.06
N LEU A 15 -8.10 -7.14 -2.05
CA LEU A 15 -8.47 -8.49 -2.50
C LEU A 15 -8.07 -8.72 -3.97
N ASP A 16 -8.34 -7.75 -4.86
CA ASP A 16 -7.97 -7.83 -6.27
C ASP A 16 -6.44 -7.89 -6.47
N ARG A 17 -5.66 -7.38 -5.51
CA ARG A 17 -4.19 -7.46 -5.47
C ARG A 17 -3.67 -8.72 -4.79
N GLY A 18 -4.55 -9.66 -4.43
CA GLY A 18 -4.20 -10.95 -3.86
C GLY A 18 -4.08 -10.97 -2.33
N TRP A 19 -4.57 -9.94 -1.63
CA TRP A 19 -4.72 -10.01 -0.19
C TRP A 19 -5.82 -11.01 0.17
N VAL A 20 -5.71 -11.62 1.35
CA VAL A 20 -6.63 -12.65 1.80
C VAL A 20 -7.19 -12.29 3.17
N TRP A 21 -8.43 -12.72 3.42
CA TRP A 21 -8.98 -12.68 4.77
C TRP A 21 -8.22 -13.67 5.65
N ARG A 22 -7.91 -13.27 6.87
CA ARG A 22 -7.20 -14.11 7.84
C ARG A 22 -8.02 -15.35 8.20
N ASP A 23 -9.32 -15.18 8.38
CA ASP A 23 -10.29 -16.25 8.60
C ASP A 23 -11.69 -15.79 8.18
N ASP A 24 -12.66 -16.70 8.18
CA ASP A 24 -14.04 -16.45 7.71
C ASP A 24 -14.87 -15.53 8.65
N TYR A 25 -14.37 -15.27 9.86
CA TYR A 25 -15.10 -14.58 10.92
C TYR A 25 -14.45 -13.25 11.33
N THR A 26 -13.19 -13.03 10.95
CA THR A 26 -12.47 -11.80 11.22
C THR A 26 -12.44 -10.91 10.00
N ASP A 27 -12.75 -9.63 10.21
CA ASP A 27 -12.61 -8.60 9.20
C ASP A 27 -11.16 -8.11 9.10
N VAL A 28 -10.20 -9.04 9.09
CA VAL A 28 -8.77 -8.74 8.97
C VAL A 28 -8.25 -9.29 7.65
N LEU A 29 -7.80 -8.41 6.76
CA LEU A 29 -7.03 -8.79 5.58
C LEU A 29 -5.55 -8.87 5.94
N VAL A 30 -4.87 -9.87 5.40
CA VAL A 30 -3.43 -10.07 5.52
C VAL A 30 -2.79 -10.23 4.15
N HIS A 31 -1.54 -9.79 4.02
CA HIS A 31 -0.77 -10.01 2.81
C HIS A 31 -0.30 -11.48 2.74
N PRO A 32 -0.45 -12.19 1.61
CA PRO A 32 -0.21 -13.64 1.53
C PRO A 32 1.24 -14.06 1.71
N GLN A 33 2.20 -13.14 1.52
CA GLN A 33 3.63 -13.41 1.69
C GLN A 33 4.17 -12.86 3.01
N ASP A 34 3.42 -11.99 3.69
CA ASP A 34 3.85 -11.33 4.92
C ASP A 34 2.65 -11.04 5.82
N HIS A 35 2.40 -11.94 6.77
CA HIS A 35 1.26 -11.82 7.68
C HIS A 35 1.41 -10.67 8.70
N SER A 36 2.55 -9.98 8.76
CA SER A 36 2.68 -8.75 9.55
C SER A 36 1.96 -7.58 8.90
N LEU A 37 1.84 -7.57 7.57
CA LEU A 37 1.10 -6.58 6.81
C LEU A 37 -0.39 -6.94 6.85
N SER A 38 -1.13 -6.24 7.70
CA SER A 38 -2.57 -6.45 7.88
C SER A 38 -3.37 -5.16 7.83
N ALA A 39 -4.65 -5.29 7.46
CA ALA A 39 -5.66 -4.25 7.46
C ALA A 39 -6.95 -4.78 8.08
N THR A 40 -7.48 -4.07 9.07
CA THR A 40 -8.74 -4.40 9.74
C THR A 40 -9.85 -3.53 9.19
N TYR A 41 -10.90 -4.16 8.66
CA TYR A 41 -12.08 -3.49 8.16
C TYR A 41 -13.18 -3.50 9.23
N ASP A 42 -13.54 -2.33 9.73
CA ASP A 42 -14.70 -2.18 10.60
C ASP A 42 -15.95 -1.96 9.72
N ARG A 43 -16.84 -2.95 9.69
CA ARG A 43 -18.08 -2.90 8.90
C ARG A 43 -19.11 -1.93 9.46
N ASP A 44 -19.12 -1.71 10.78
CA ASP A 44 -20.11 -0.87 11.45
C ASP A 44 -19.82 0.60 11.17
N THR A 45 -18.54 0.98 11.21
CA THR A 45 -18.11 2.36 10.96
C THR A 45 -17.70 2.59 9.50
N GLY A 46 -17.52 1.53 8.71
CA GLY A 46 -16.99 1.62 7.36
C GLY A 46 -15.56 2.15 7.33
N THR A 47 -14.76 1.83 8.36
CA THR A 47 -13.38 2.33 8.52
C THR A 47 -12.39 1.21 8.22
N LEU A 48 -11.23 1.58 7.66
CA LEU A 48 -10.12 0.65 7.43
C LEU A 48 -8.93 1.08 8.27
N THR A 49 -8.47 0.22 9.16
CA THR A 49 -7.32 0.45 10.04
C THR A 49 -6.15 -0.40 9.59
N PHE A 50 -4.99 0.22 9.37
CA PHE A 50 -3.79 -0.47 8.94
C PHE A 50 -2.89 -0.83 10.13
N SER A 51 -2.22 -1.97 10.03
CA SER A 51 -1.10 -2.31 10.91
C SER A 51 0.04 -1.28 10.81
N PRO A 52 0.78 -1.04 11.89
CA PRO A 52 1.96 -0.17 11.87
C PRO A 52 2.97 -0.56 10.79
N GLU A 53 3.19 -1.85 10.59
CA GLU A 53 4.10 -2.40 9.59
C GLU A 53 3.65 -2.08 8.17
N LEU A 54 2.34 -2.12 7.90
CA LEU A 54 1.77 -1.70 6.62
C LEU A 54 1.91 -0.20 6.40
N LEU A 55 1.71 0.62 7.43
CA LEU A 55 1.90 2.06 7.32
C LEU A 55 3.36 2.40 7.01
N GLU A 56 4.31 1.78 7.72
CA GLU A 56 5.74 1.94 7.41
C GLU A 56 6.09 1.47 5.99
N ALA A 57 5.52 0.34 5.56
CA ALA A 57 5.74 -0.16 4.21
C ALA A 57 5.20 0.81 3.14
N LEU A 58 4.03 1.43 3.38
CA LEU A 58 3.45 2.44 2.50
C LEU A 58 4.27 3.73 2.46
N GLU A 59 4.81 4.16 3.60
CA GLU A 59 5.70 5.33 3.68
C GLU A 59 7.03 5.11 2.95
N ARG A 60 7.54 3.87 2.94
CA ARG A 60 8.76 3.50 2.22
C ARG A 60 8.59 3.41 0.70
N ILE A 61 7.36 3.32 0.20
CA ILE A 61 7.09 3.39 -1.24
C ILE A 61 7.31 4.84 -1.67
N ILE A 62 8.50 5.14 -2.21
CA ILE A 62 8.73 6.41 -2.89
C ILE A 62 7.84 6.42 -4.15
N PRO A 63 6.81 7.28 -4.23
CA PRO A 63 5.93 7.28 -5.39
C PRO A 63 6.76 7.64 -6.61
N THR A 64 6.78 6.75 -7.61
CA THR A 64 7.32 7.10 -8.92
C THR A 64 6.43 8.22 -9.48
N PRO A 65 7.00 9.42 -9.80
CA PRO A 65 6.18 10.52 -10.28
C PRO A 65 5.41 10.11 -11.53
N PRO A 66 4.14 10.50 -11.68
CA PRO A 66 3.21 9.97 -12.70
C PRO A 66 3.60 10.29 -14.16
N ASN A 67 4.73 10.95 -14.41
CA ASN A 67 5.18 11.41 -15.72
C ASN A 67 6.65 11.06 -16.03
N ARG A 68 7.28 10.14 -15.28
CA ARG A 68 8.71 9.84 -15.42
C ARG A 68 8.91 8.40 -15.96
N ASN A 69 9.59 8.32 -17.10
CA ASN A 69 10.10 7.12 -17.79
C ASN A 69 10.84 6.19 -16.80
N PRO A 70 10.90 4.84 -16.98
CA PRO A 70 11.57 3.90 -16.06
C PRO A 70 13.05 4.19 -15.78
N ARG A 71 13.68 5.12 -16.53
CA ARG A 71 15.05 5.61 -16.31
C ARG A 71 15.19 6.64 -15.19
N TYR A 72 14.10 7.19 -14.64
CA TYR A 72 14.17 8.31 -13.70
C TYR A 72 15.06 8.06 -12.47
N TRP A 73 14.93 6.88 -11.84
CA TRP A 73 15.77 6.53 -10.70
C TRP A 73 17.26 6.41 -11.06
N ARG A 74 17.57 6.02 -12.31
CA ARG A 74 18.95 5.90 -12.80
C ARG A 74 19.60 7.27 -13.00
N ASP A 75 18.82 8.25 -13.44
CA ASP A 75 19.29 9.62 -13.67
C ASP A 75 19.45 10.40 -12.35
N GLU A 76 18.57 10.21 -11.36
CA GLU A 76 18.75 10.81 -10.03
C GLU A 76 20.00 10.27 -9.30
N GLN A 77 20.24 8.96 -9.36
CA GLN A 77 21.45 8.38 -8.76
C GLN A 77 22.74 8.88 -9.40
N LYS A 78 22.73 9.17 -10.71
CA LYS A 78 23.88 9.78 -11.40
C LYS A 78 24.10 11.24 -11.00
N ASN A 79 23.03 12.01 -10.75
CA ASN A 79 23.13 13.41 -10.37
C ASN A 79 23.57 13.62 -8.91
N HIS A 80 23.45 12.62 -8.04
CA HIS A 80 23.89 12.67 -6.65
C HIS A 80 25.34 12.20 -6.42
N VAL A 81 26.09 11.87 -7.47
CA VAL A 81 27.54 11.68 -7.33
C VAL A 81 28.17 13.07 -7.19
N PRO A 82 28.76 13.44 -6.04
CA PRO A 82 29.51 14.68 -5.95
C PRO A 82 30.65 14.58 -6.94
N LYS A 83 30.76 15.56 -7.86
CA LYS A 83 31.94 15.73 -8.68
C LYS A 83 33.13 15.86 -7.72
N SER A 84 33.99 14.84 -7.67
CA SER A 84 35.36 14.96 -7.15
C SER A 84 36.14 15.95 -7.98
#